data_AF-A0A9E3BP05-F1
#
_entry.id   AF-A0A9E3BP05-F1
#
_cell.length_a   1.000
_cell.length_b   1.000
_cell.length_c   1.000
_cell.angle_alpha   90.00
_cell.angle_beta   90.00
_cell.angle_gamma   90.00
#
_symmetry.space_group_name_H-M   'P 1'
#
loop_
_entity.id
_entity.type
_entity.pdbx_description
1 polymer ?
#
loop_
_entity_poly.entity_id
_entity_poly.type
_entity_poly.pdbx_seq_one_letter_code
_entity_poly.pdbx_strand_id
1 'polypeptide(L)'
;MATLIGETASHLTTRTQRRLLVVGFYLSLAGFVGLSTASHGSGAMVAAAGVLMLAGLVGYMLLMHLTHHSRTNPPSLLDERGVGVRDRAYHRAYRILTGMAAVALLYAWLAARTGMGWVPQTPRDWAALVAVACYLMSVLPASVIAWTEPDLLMDES
;
A
#
# COMPACT_ATOMS: atom_id res chain seq x y z
N MET A 1 -28.91 -5.76 -18.98
CA MET A 1 -28.88 -5.16 -17.63
C MET A 1 -27.55 -5.40 -16.88
N ALA A 2 -26.53 -5.99 -17.51
CA ALA A 2 -25.16 -6.11 -16.97
C ALA A 2 -24.18 -5.05 -17.54
N THR A 3 -24.62 -4.27 -18.53
CA THR A 3 -23.81 -3.26 -19.23
C THR A 3 -23.77 -1.90 -18.52
N LEU A 4 -24.80 -1.53 -17.75
CA LEU A 4 -24.88 -0.23 -17.07
C LEU A 4 -24.07 -0.13 -15.76
N ILE A 5 -23.61 -1.26 -15.20
CA ILE A 5 -22.74 -1.28 -14.01
C ILE A 5 -21.27 -1.13 -14.41
N GLY A 6 -20.91 -1.48 -15.66
CA GLY A 6 -19.55 -1.34 -16.19
C GLY A 6 -19.16 0.11 -16.46
N GLU A 7 -20.09 0.92 -16.97
CA GLU A 7 -19.84 2.34 -17.27
C GLU A 7 -19.70 3.21 -16.02
N THR A 8 -20.47 2.96 -14.97
CA THR A 8 -20.39 3.78 -13.74
C THR A 8 -19.12 3.53 -12.93
N ALA A 9 -18.51 2.34 -13.05
CA ALA A 9 -17.27 2.01 -12.35
C ALA A 9 -16.01 2.60 -13.00
N SER A 10 -16.01 2.81 -14.33
CA SER A 10 -14.82 3.27 -15.08
C SER A 10 -14.58 4.78 -14.99
N HIS A 11 -15.60 5.58 -14.68
CA HIS A 11 -15.52 7.06 -14.73
C HIS A 11 -14.96 7.75 -13.47
N LEU A 12 -14.74 7.05 -12.35
CA LEU A 12 -14.66 7.71 -11.03
C LEU A 12 -13.31 7.68 -10.30
N THR A 13 -12.22 7.26 -10.93
CA THR A 13 -10.89 7.42 -10.31
C THR A 13 -9.93 8.13 -11.25
N THR A 14 -9.89 9.45 -11.12
CA THR A 14 -8.81 10.27 -11.69
C THR A 14 -7.47 9.83 -11.10
N ARG A 15 -6.38 10.07 -11.82
CA ARG A 15 -5.01 9.74 -11.38
C ARG A 15 -4.71 10.41 -10.04
N THR A 16 -5.25 11.60 -9.83
CA THR A 16 -5.16 12.35 -8.58
C THR A 16 -5.83 11.60 -7.43
N GLN A 17 -7.05 11.08 -7.61
CA GLN A 17 -7.74 10.29 -6.59
C GLN A 17 -7.01 8.99 -6.27
N ARG A 18 -6.52 8.25 -7.28
CA ARG A 18 -5.70 7.04 -7.07
C ARG A 18 -4.44 7.35 -6.25
N ARG A 19 -3.74 8.45 -6.57
CA ARG A 19 -2.55 8.89 -5.83
C ARG A 19 -2.88 9.31 -4.40
N LEU A 20 -3.98 10.03 -4.19
CA LEU A 20 -4.44 10.42 -2.85
C LEU A 20 -4.78 9.20 -2.00
N LEU A 21 -5.40 8.16 -2.57
CA LEU A 21 -5.65 6.90 -1.88
C LEU A 21 -4.35 6.20 -1.48
N VAL A 22 -3.36 6.14 -2.38
CA VAL A 22 -2.04 5.57 -2.10
C VAL A 22 -1.33 6.35 -0.98
N VAL A 23 -1.32 7.68 -1.05
CA VAL A 23 -0.72 8.54 -0.02
C VAL A 23 -1.45 8.37 1.31
N GLY A 24 -2.79 8.42 1.32
CA GLY A 24 -3.61 8.25 2.51
C GLY A 24 -3.41 6.88 3.16
N PHE A 25 -3.29 5.82 2.36
CA PHE A 25 -2.94 4.49 2.84
C PHE A 25 -1.58 4.49 3.53
N TYR A 26 -0.53 5.00 2.89
CA TYR A 26 0.80 5.05 3.50
C TYR A 26 0.87 5.93 4.75
N LEU A 27 0.16 7.07 4.76
CA LEU A 27 0.03 7.93 5.94
C LEU A 27 -0.67 7.21 7.09
N SER A 28 -1.71 6.42 6.80
CA SER A 28 -2.41 5.63 7.83
C SER A 28 -1.49 4.57 8.45
N LEU A 29 -0.67 3.89 7.64
CA LEU A 29 0.30 2.91 8.14
C LEU A 29 1.40 3.57 8.97
N ALA A 30 1.96 4.70 8.50
CA ALA A 30 2.97 5.46 9.24
C ALA A 30 2.40 5.99 10.57
N GLY A 31 1.19 6.54 10.54
CA GLY A 31 0.48 7.01 11.72
C GLY A 31 0.16 5.88 12.70
N PHE A 32 -0.23 4.70 12.21
CA PHE A 32 -0.48 3.53 13.04
C PHE A 32 0.76 3.09 13.82
N VAL A 33 1.93 3.02 13.16
CA VAL A 33 3.20 2.70 13.82
C VAL A 33 3.56 3.79 14.82
N GLY A 34 3.48 5.06 14.42
CA GLY A 34 3.79 6.20 15.29
C GLY A 34 2.93 6.23 16.56
N LEU A 35 1.62 6.07 16.44
CA LEU A 35 0.71 6.06 17.59
C LEU A 35 0.85 4.78 18.42
N SER A 36 1.04 3.62 17.79
CA SER A 36 1.17 2.35 18.54
C SER A 36 2.39 2.39 19.46
N THR A 37 3.50 2.91 18.95
CA THR A 37 4.78 2.99 19.65
C THR A 37 4.82 4.13 20.67
N ALA A 38 4.14 5.25 20.40
CA ALA A 38 4.03 6.38 21.32
C ALA A 38 2.91 6.22 22.38
N SER A 39 2.08 5.17 22.30
CA SER A 39 0.86 5.11 23.11
C SER A 39 1.08 5.02 24.62
N HIS A 40 2.25 4.57 25.12
CA HIS A 40 2.60 4.46 26.55
C HIS A 40 1.47 3.96 27.49
N GLY A 41 0.54 3.12 27.00
CA GLY A 41 -0.61 2.63 27.77
C GLY A 41 -1.86 3.53 27.77
N SER A 42 -1.86 4.67 27.08
CA SER A 42 -3.03 5.52 26.86
C SER A 42 -4.07 4.81 25.98
N GLY A 43 -5.22 4.47 26.56
CA GLY A 43 -6.33 3.84 25.85
C GLY A 43 -6.82 4.64 24.64
N ALA A 44 -6.82 5.98 24.73
CA ALA A 44 -7.20 6.85 23.62
C ALA A 44 -6.24 6.73 22.42
N MET A 45 -4.93 6.66 22.67
CA MET A 45 -3.93 6.49 21.61
C MET A 45 -3.98 5.10 21.00
N VAL A 46 -4.27 4.06 21.80
CA VAL A 46 -4.53 2.71 21.29
C VAL A 46 -5.76 2.69 20.38
N ALA A 47 -6.86 3.32 20.80
CA ALA A 47 -8.07 3.42 19.98
C ALA A 47 -7.80 4.17 18.67
N ALA A 48 -7.08 5.29 18.73
CA ALA A 48 -6.70 6.05 17.53
C ALA A 48 -5.78 5.25 16.59
N ALA A 49 -4.84 4.47 17.11
CA ALA A 49 -4.05 3.52 16.30
C ALA A 49 -4.97 2.49 15.63
N GLY A 50 -5.94 1.94 16.36
CA GLY A 50 -6.93 1.03 15.80
C GLY A 50 -7.73 1.65 14.64
N VAL A 51 -8.16 2.90 14.78
CA VAL A 51 -8.85 3.65 13.71
C VAL A 51 -7.96 3.82 12.49
N LEU A 52 -6.67 4.14 12.66
CA LEU A 52 -5.72 4.26 11.55
C LEU A 52 -5.49 2.92 10.85
N MET A 53 -5.45 1.82 11.60
CA MET A 53 -5.35 0.48 11.04
C MET A 53 -6.59 0.13 10.20
N LEU A 54 -7.79 0.45 10.70
CA LEU A 54 -9.04 0.26 9.96
C LEU A 54 -9.09 1.12 8.70
N ALA A 55 -8.69 2.39 8.78
CA ALA A 55 -8.59 3.27 7.62
C ALA A 55 -7.61 2.71 6.58
N GLY A 56 -6.47 2.19 7.02
CA GLY A 56 -5.51 1.49 6.16
C GLY A 56 -6.09 0.24 5.52
N LEU A 57 -6.87 -0.56 6.25
CA LEU A 57 -7.57 -1.72 5.71
C LEU A 57 -8.61 -1.33 4.65
N VAL A 58 -9.39 -0.27 4.88
CA VAL A 58 -10.33 0.26 3.89
C VAL A 58 -9.58 0.74 2.64
N GLY A 59 -8.49 1.49 2.81
CA GLY A 59 -7.63 1.92 1.72
C GLY A 59 -7.04 0.74 0.93
N TYR A 60 -6.61 -0.31 1.63
CA TYR A 60 -6.16 -1.58 1.04
C TYR A 60 -7.26 -2.23 0.19
N MET A 61 -8.47 -2.35 0.73
CA MET A 61 -9.60 -2.97 0.02
C MET A 61 -9.98 -2.17 -1.22
N LEU A 62 -10.00 -0.84 -1.13
CA LEU A 62 -10.26 0.04 -2.27
C LEU A 62 -9.19 -0.09 -3.35
N LEU A 63 -7.90 -0.09 -2.98
CA LEU A 63 -6.80 -0.28 -3.94
C LEU A 63 -6.86 -1.65 -4.61
N MET A 64 -7.16 -2.71 -3.86
CA MET A 64 -7.33 -4.05 -4.42
C MET A 64 -8.55 -4.15 -5.33
N HIS A 65 -9.65 -3.48 -5.00
CA HIS A 65 -10.84 -3.45 -5.83
C HIS A 65 -10.57 -2.74 -7.17
N LEU A 66 -9.94 -1.56 -7.12
CA LEU A 66 -9.60 -0.77 -8.30
C LEU A 66 -8.59 -1.47 -9.22
N THR A 67 -7.67 -2.24 -8.64
CA THR A 67 -6.62 -2.94 -9.40
C THR A 67 -6.95 -4.41 -9.67
N HIS A 68 -8.12 -4.88 -9.25
CA HIS A 68 -8.54 -6.27 -9.40
C HIS A 68 -8.44 -6.71 -10.88
N HIS A 69 -8.94 -5.89 -11.80
CA HIS A 69 -8.94 -6.21 -13.22
C HIS A 69 -7.51 -6.43 -13.76
N SER A 70 -6.56 -5.55 -13.43
CA SER A 70 -5.16 -5.69 -13.85
C SER A 70 -4.41 -6.81 -13.13
N ARG A 71 -4.88 -7.25 -11.95
CA ARG A 71 -4.19 -8.22 -11.09
C ARG A 71 -4.63 -9.67 -11.32
N THR A 72 -5.94 -9.93 -11.39
CA THR A 72 -6.50 -11.31 -11.36
C THR A 72 -6.87 -11.88 -12.72
N ASN A 73 -6.85 -11.10 -13.79
CA ASN A 73 -7.13 -11.67 -15.11
C ASN A 73 -6.03 -12.70 -15.48
N PRO A 74 -6.43 -13.91 -15.91
CA PRO A 74 -5.51 -14.89 -16.45
C PRO A 74 -4.69 -14.27 -17.60
N PRO A 75 -3.42 -14.67 -17.78
CA PRO A 75 -2.60 -14.16 -18.89
C PRO A 75 -3.25 -14.34 -20.26
N SER A 76 -4.10 -15.35 -20.42
CA SER A 76 -4.86 -15.62 -21.65
C SER A 76 -5.99 -14.61 -21.92
N LEU A 77 -6.37 -13.80 -20.94
CA LEU A 77 -7.38 -12.73 -21.06
C LEU A 77 -6.75 -11.33 -21.07
N LEU A 78 -5.42 -11.24 -21.02
CA LEU A 78 -4.66 -10.00 -21.05
C LEU A 78 -3.92 -9.90 -22.39
N ASP A 79 -4.02 -8.75 -23.05
CA ASP A 79 -3.11 -8.43 -24.15
C ASP A 79 -1.65 -8.45 -23.66
N GLU A 80 -0.70 -8.69 -24.58
CA GLU A 80 0.74 -8.71 -24.29
C GLU A 80 1.20 -7.44 -23.55
N ARG A 81 0.55 -6.30 -23.84
CA ARG A 81 0.77 -5.03 -23.14
C ARG A 81 0.41 -5.10 -21.66
N GLY A 82 -0.74 -5.72 -21.32
CA GLY A 82 -1.23 -5.85 -19.96
C GLY A 82 -0.34 -6.75 -19.09
N VAL A 83 0.12 -7.88 -19.66
CA VAL A 83 1.11 -8.76 -18.99
C VAL A 83 2.40 -7.99 -18.70
N GLY A 84 2.91 -7.25 -19.69
CA GLY A 84 4.13 -6.45 -19.52
C GLY A 84 4.01 -5.34 -18.47
N VAL A 85 2.84 -4.68 -18.36
CA VAL A 85 2.60 -3.66 -17.32
C VAL A 85 2.64 -4.29 -15.93
N ARG A 86 1.93 -5.42 -15.76
CA ARG A 86 1.89 -6.15 -14.49
C ARG A 86 3.29 -6.59 -14.06
N ASP A 87 4.05 -7.23 -14.93
CA ASP A 87 5.38 -7.76 -14.59
C ASP A 87 6.37 -6.65 -14.23
N ARG A 88 6.33 -5.52 -14.97
CA ARG A 88 7.13 -4.34 -14.61
C ARG A 88 6.74 -3.76 -13.26
N ALA A 89 5.46 -3.74 -12.92
CA ALA A 89 4.99 -3.27 -11.63
C ALA A 89 5.45 -4.19 -10.48
N TYR A 90 5.36 -5.51 -10.65
CA TYR A 90 5.90 -6.48 -9.69
C TYR A 90 7.40 -6.34 -9.51
N HIS A 91 8.15 -6.17 -10.62
CA HIS A 91 9.59 -6.01 -10.55
C HIS A 91 10.00 -4.71 -9.84
N ARG A 92 9.29 -3.60 -10.10
CA ARG A 92 9.47 -2.33 -9.38
C ARG A 92 9.13 -2.46 -7.90
N ALA A 93 8.00 -3.09 -7.58
CA ALA A 93 7.59 -3.37 -6.21
C ALA A 93 8.66 -4.19 -5.48
N TYR A 94 9.16 -5.27 -6.09
CA TYR A 94 10.22 -6.07 -5.50
C TYR A 94 11.49 -5.24 -5.22
N ARG A 95 11.94 -4.42 -6.18
CA ARG A 95 13.11 -3.54 -5.98
C ARG A 95 12.90 -2.53 -4.84
N ILE A 96 11.71 -1.93 -4.74
CA ILE A 96 11.37 -1.02 -3.65
C ILE A 96 11.39 -1.75 -2.31
N LEU A 97 10.77 -2.94 -2.23
CA LEU A 97 10.72 -3.74 -1.02
C LEU A 97 12.13 -4.16 -0.56
N THR A 98 12.96 -4.65 -1.48
CA THR A 98 14.35 -5.02 -1.20
C THR A 98 15.16 -3.81 -0.73
N GLY A 99 14.99 -2.65 -1.36
CA GLY A 99 15.64 -1.41 -0.93
C GLY A 99 15.22 -0.99 0.47
N MET A 100 13.91 -1.02 0.76
CA MET A 100 13.38 -0.72 2.09
C MET A 100 13.89 -1.70 3.14
N ALA A 101 13.94 -2.99 2.84
CA ALA A 101 14.48 -4.01 3.73
C ALA A 101 15.98 -3.78 4.01
N ALA A 102 16.77 -3.47 2.98
CA ALA A 102 18.18 -3.15 3.14
C ALA A 102 18.40 -1.91 4.01
N VAL A 103 17.63 -0.84 3.80
CA VAL A 103 17.66 0.38 4.64
C VAL A 103 17.24 0.07 6.07
N ALA A 104 16.19 -0.72 6.28
CA ALA A 104 15.73 -1.11 7.60
C ALA A 104 16.78 -1.95 8.36
N LEU A 105 17.45 -2.87 7.68
CA LEU A 105 18.55 -3.66 8.24
C LEU A 105 19.76 -2.78 8.59
N LEU A 106 20.13 -1.86 7.70
CA LEU A 106 21.21 -0.90 7.94
C LEU A 106 20.91 0.00 9.14
N TYR A 107 19.68 0.51 9.23
CA TYR A 107 19.21 1.29 10.37
C TYR A 107 19.26 0.49 11.67
N ALA A 108 18.74 -0.74 11.67
CA ALA A 108 18.76 -1.61 12.85
C ALA A 108 20.19 -1.90 13.31
N TRP A 109 21.11 -2.18 12.37
CA TRP A 109 22.52 -2.39 12.66
C TRP A 109 23.17 -1.13 13.25
N LEU A 110 22.90 0.05 12.69
CA LEU A 110 23.44 1.31 13.17
C LEU A 110 22.91 1.68 14.56
N ALA A 111 21.60 1.51 14.79
CA ALA A 111 20.97 1.75 16.07
C ALA A 111 21.53 0.83 17.16
N ALA A 112 21.75 -0.46 16.84
CA ALA A 112 22.38 -1.41 17.76
C ALA A 112 23.83 -1.05 18.12
N ARG A 113 24.57 -0.40 17.21
CA ARG A 113 25.98 -0.02 17.43
C ARG A 113 26.15 1.32 18.14
N THR A 114 25.28 2.28 17.84
CA THR A 114 25.42 3.67 18.31
C THR A 114 24.53 3.98 19.50
N GLY A 115 23.50 3.16 19.75
CA GLY A 115 22.42 3.48 20.68
C GLY A 115 21.54 4.65 20.20
N MET A 116 21.74 5.15 18.98
CA MET A 116 21.01 6.28 18.41
C MET A 116 19.82 5.79 17.59
N GLY A 117 18.69 6.49 17.74
CA GLY A 117 17.45 6.20 17.02
C GLY A 117 16.44 5.41 17.85
N TRP A 118 15.22 5.30 17.31
CA TRP A 118 14.15 4.53 17.90
C TRP A 118 14.23 3.05 17.48
N VAL A 119 14.14 2.14 18.43
CA VAL A 119 14.11 0.69 18.20
C VAL A 119 12.90 0.10 18.96
N PRO A 120 12.15 -0.85 18.36
CA PRO A 120 11.05 -1.52 19.04
C PRO A 120 11.48 -2.15 20.37
N GLN A 121 10.81 -1.80 21.46
CA GLN A 121 11.15 -2.30 22.80
C GLN A 121 10.17 -3.36 23.29
N THR A 122 8.93 -3.33 22.78
CA THR A 122 7.86 -4.21 23.24
C THR A 122 7.42 -5.20 22.16
N PRO A 123 6.85 -6.37 22.53
CA PRO A 123 6.24 -7.28 21.55
C PRO A 123 5.16 -6.61 20.70
N ARG A 124 4.47 -5.61 21.25
CA ARG A 124 3.46 -4.82 20.54
C ARG A 124 4.06 -3.98 19.42
N ASP A 125 5.21 -3.35 19.65
CA ASP A 125 5.91 -2.56 18.63
C ASP A 125 6.34 -3.45 17.47
N TRP A 126 6.89 -4.63 17.79
CA TRP A 126 7.23 -5.65 16.79
C TRP A 126 6.01 -6.13 16.01
N ALA A 127 4.90 -6.43 16.69
CA ALA A 127 3.66 -6.82 16.04
C ALA A 127 3.12 -5.74 15.08
N ALA A 128 3.19 -4.47 15.49
CA ALA A 128 2.80 -3.35 14.64
C ALA A 128 3.67 -3.26 13.37
N LEU A 129 5.00 -3.37 13.51
CA LEU A 129 5.91 -3.36 12.37
C LEU A 129 5.69 -4.54 11.42
N VAL A 130 5.51 -5.76 11.95
CA VAL A 130 5.22 -6.95 11.15
C VAL A 130 3.91 -6.80 10.40
N ALA A 131 2.86 -6.31 11.06
CA ALA A 131 1.58 -6.07 10.42
C ALA A 131 1.73 -5.08 9.24
N VAL A 132 2.39 -3.94 9.45
CA VAL A 132 2.67 -2.97 8.39
C VAL A 132 3.50 -3.57 7.26
N ALA A 133 4.51 -4.39 7.57
CA ALA A 133 5.31 -5.07 6.55
C ALA A 133 4.45 -6.00 5.68
N CYS A 134 3.55 -6.78 6.28
CA CYS A 134 2.61 -7.64 5.54
C CYS A 134 1.66 -6.85 4.64
N TYR A 135 1.10 -5.74 5.15
CA TYR A 135 0.25 -4.84 4.34
C TYR A 135 1.04 -4.22 3.18
N LEU A 136 2.25 -3.76 3.45
CA LEU A 136 3.13 -3.15 2.46
C LEU A 136 3.43 -4.14 1.32
N MET A 137 3.87 -5.36 1.65
CA MET A 137 4.16 -6.41 0.66
C MET A 137 2.96 -6.73 -0.23
N SER A 138 1.75 -6.67 0.33
CA SER A 138 0.52 -7.03 -0.37
C SER A 138 0.01 -5.94 -1.33
N VAL A 139 0.18 -4.66 -0.96
CA VAL A 139 -0.31 -3.49 -1.74
C VAL A 139 0.73 -2.90 -2.68
N LEU A 140 2.03 -3.17 -2.48
CA LEU A 140 3.08 -2.51 -3.25
C LEU A 140 2.91 -2.61 -4.78
N PRO A 141 2.57 -3.78 -5.37
CA PRO A 141 2.34 -3.85 -6.82
C PRO A 141 1.13 -3.01 -7.26
N ALA A 142 0.02 -3.08 -6.50
CA ALA A 142 -1.20 -2.33 -6.79
C ALA A 142 -1.00 -0.81 -6.70
N SER A 143 -0.25 -0.35 -5.70
CA SER A 143 0.10 1.08 -5.56
C SER A 143 1.01 1.57 -6.68
N VAL A 144 1.99 0.77 -7.12
CA VAL A 144 2.83 1.09 -8.28
C VAL A 144 1.99 1.21 -9.55
N ILE A 145 1.06 0.29 -9.78
CA ILE A 145 0.11 0.34 -10.90
C ILE A 145 -0.74 1.62 -10.82
N ALA A 146 -1.41 1.85 -9.68
CA ALA A 146 -2.27 3.00 -9.46
C ALA A 146 -1.55 4.36 -9.65
N TRP A 147 -0.25 4.42 -9.36
CA TRP A 147 0.58 5.62 -9.54
C TRP A 147 1.05 5.85 -10.98
N THR A 148 1.23 4.77 -11.74
CA THR A 148 1.86 4.77 -13.07
C THR A 148 0.88 4.69 -14.21
N GLU A 149 -0.28 4.03 -14.06
CA GLU A 149 -1.30 3.95 -15.09
C GLU A 149 -1.90 5.34 -15.36
N PRO A 150 -1.93 5.78 -16.64
CA PRO A 150 -2.63 6.98 -17.04
C PRO A 150 -4.12 6.82 -16.78
N ASP A 151 -4.85 7.93 -16.73
CA ASP A 151 -6.30 7.85 -16.71
C ASP A 151 -6.79 7.19 -17.98
N LEU A 152 -7.87 6.41 -17.86
CA LEU A 152 -8.69 6.01 -18.98
C LEU A 152 -9.30 7.29 -19.56
N LEU A 153 -8.52 8.03 -20.31
CA LEU A 153 -9.03 9.02 -21.24
C LEU A 153 -9.80 8.20 -22.26
N MET A 154 -11.10 8.51 -22.39
CA MET A 154 -11.92 8.04 -23.49
C MET A 154 -11.21 8.46 -24.77
N ASP A 155 -10.51 7.54 -25.41
CA ASP A 155 -10.01 7.66 -26.78
C ASP A 155 -11.25 7.56 -27.68
N GLU A 156 -12.09 8.60 -27.65
CA GLU A 156 -13.07 8.88 -28.68
C GLU A 156 -12.63 10.13 -29.44
N SER A 157 -11.77 9.91 -30.44
CA SER A 157 -11.64 10.81 -31.60
C SER A 157 -11.19 10.03 -32.81
#